data_AF-A0A2X2WRK1-F1
#
_entry.id   AF-A0A2X2WRK1-F1
#
_cell.length_a   1.000
_cell.length_b   1.000
_cell.length_c   1.000
_cell.angle_alpha   90.00
_cell.angle_beta   90.00
_cell.angle_gamma   90.00
#
_symmetry.space_group_name_H-M   'P 1'
#
loop_
_entity.id
_entity.type
_entity.pdbx_description
1 polymer ?
#
loop_
_entity_poly.entity_id
_entity_poly.type
_entity_poly.pdbx_seq_one_letter_code
_entity_poly.pdbx_strand_id
1 'polypeptide(L)' 'MYLAKNLLGGNAPLKLPAMLVKIKTPELPLHLAGETQRCDLNWHIAAESEGMVARGINTEGQLCAFVVSEDRMKEPLRC' A
#
# COMPACT_ATOMS: atom_id res chain seq x y z
N MET A 1 -1.36 19.18 -11.41
CA MET A 1 -2.47 20.05 -10.96
C MET A 1 -3.75 19.66 -11.70
N TYR A 2 -4.45 18.61 -11.26
CA TYR A 2 -5.68 18.14 -11.93
C TYR A 2 -6.88 19.07 -11.64
N LEU A 3 -7.16 19.34 -10.35
CA LEU A 3 -8.26 20.20 -9.94
C LEU A 3 -8.18 21.61 -10.54
N ALA A 4 -7.02 22.27 -10.40
CA ALA A 4 -6.84 23.63 -10.93
C ALA A 4 -7.05 23.70 -12.45
N LYS A 5 -6.61 22.68 -13.21
CA LYS A 5 -6.83 22.60 -14.66
C LYS A 5 -8.31 22.43 -15.00
N ASN A 6 -9.05 21.66 -14.20
CA ASN A 6 -10.48 21.42 -14.42
C ASN A 6 -11.33 22.65 -14.06
N LEU A 7 -10.96 23.40 -13.01
CA LEU A 7 -11.62 24.66 -12.63
C LEU A 7 -11.50 25.75 -13.72
N LEU A 8 -10.48 25.69 -14.57
CA LEU A 8 -10.27 26.60 -15.70
C LEU A 8 -10.87 26.09 -17.02
N GLY A 9 -11.81 25.14 -16.97
CA GLY A 9 -12.50 24.59 -18.15
C GLY A 9 -11.77 23.44 -18.85
N GLY A 10 -10.68 22.93 -18.27
CA GLY A 10 -10.02 21.71 -18.75
C GLY A 10 -10.78 20.43 -18.39
N ASN A 11 -10.41 19.33 -19.05
CA ASN A 11 -10.85 17.99 -18.70
C ASN A 11 -9.62 17.07 -18.52
N ALA A 12 -9.10 17.02 -17.31
CA ALA A 12 -7.94 16.22 -16.93
C ALA A 12 -8.34 15.18 -15.87
N PRO A 13 -8.34 13.88 -16.21
CA PRO A 13 -8.65 12.82 -15.25
C PRO A 13 -7.50 12.63 -14.26
N LEU A 14 -7.83 12.53 -12.97
CA LEU A 14 -6.86 12.28 -11.92
C LEU A 14 -6.25 10.88 -12.08
N LYS A 15 -4.94 10.81 -12.24
CA LYS A 15 -4.17 9.57 -12.14
C LYS A 15 -3.28 9.66 -10.91
N LEU A 16 -3.56 8.81 -9.93
CA LEU A 16 -2.74 8.68 -8.72
C LEU A 16 -1.66 7.63 -8.97
N PRO A 17 -0.39 7.90 -8.63
CA PRO A 17 0.64 6.88 -8.65
C PRO A 17 0.39 5.86 -7.53
N ALA A 18 1.16 4.77 -7.51
CA ALA A 18 1.28 3.94 -6.32
C ALA A 18 1.70 4.82 -5.14
N MET A 19 0.90 4.82 -4.07
CA MET A 19 1.13 5.65 -2.89
C MET A 19 1.36 4.78 -1.66
N LEU A 20 2.47 5.05 -0.98
CA LEU A 20 2.81 4.44 0.29
C LEU A 20 2.20 5.26 1.43
N VAL A 21 1.36 4.63 2.25
CA VAL A 21 0.86 5.22 3.49
C VAL A 21 1.81 4.84 4.63
N LYS A 22 2.18 5.83 5.45
CA LYS A 22 3.05 5.65 6.62
C LYS A 22 2.28 5.97 7.89
N ILE A 23 2.02 4.96 8.70
CA ILE A 23 1.41 5.10 10.02
C ILE A 23 2.54 5.23 11.04
N LYS A 24 2.55 6.33 11.80
CA LYS A 24 3.64 6.69 12.73
C LYS A 24 3.25 6.47 14.20
N THR A 25 2.49 5.42 14.48
CA THR A 25 2.16 5.04 15.85
C THR A 25 3.46 4.61 16.56
N PRO A 26 3.86 5.22 17.68
CA PRO A 26 5.20 5.02 18.26
C PRO A 26 5.54 3.55 18.55
N GLU A 27 4.59 2.79 19.10
CA GLU A 27 4.80 1.39 19.50
C GLU A 27 4.56 0.38 18.36
N LEU A 28 4.01 0.83 17.23
CA LEU A 28 3.67 -0.03 16.10
C LEU A 28 3.64 0.79 14.80
N PRO A 29 4.82 1.21 14.28
CA PRO A 29 4.89 1.92 13.02
C PRO A 29 4.59 0.97 11.85
N LEU A 30 3.83 1.44 10.86
CA LEU A 30 3.43 0.63 9.70
C LEU A 30 3.67 1.37 8.40
N HIS A 31 4.10 0.63 7.37
CA HIS A 31 3.97 1.04 5.98
C HIS A 31 2.98 0.12 5.27
N LEU A 32 2.07 0.71 4.49
CA LEU A 32 1.11 -0.03 3.68
C LEU A 32 0.93 0.61 2.31
N ALA A 33 0.71 -0.21 1.30
CA ALA A 33 0.39 0.23 -0.05
C ALA A 33 -0.51 -0.79 -0.76
N GLY A 34 -1.07 -0.36 -1.89
CA GLY A 34 -1.99 -1.17 -2.69
C GLY A 34 -3.43 -1.14 -2.17
N GLU A 35 -4.26 -2.03 -2.71
CA GLU A 35 -5.69 -2.09 -2.42
C GLU A 35 -5.99 -3.06 -1.26
N THR A 36 -5.63 -2.67 -0.04
CA THR A 36 -5.69 -3.54 1.15
C THR A 36 -7.09 -4.06 1.50
N GLN A 37 -8.16 -3.48 0.94
CA GLN A 37 -9.56 -3.87 1.17
C GLN A 37 -10.16 -4.70 0.03
N ARG A 38 -9.37 -5.08 -0.98
CA ARG A 38 -9.85 -5.96 -2.05
C ARG A 38 -10.32 -7.30 -1.48
N CYS A 39 -11.46 -7.78 -1.96
CA CYS A 39 -12.11 -8.98 -1.46
C CYS A 39 -11.47 -10.28 -1.96
N ASP A 40 -10.69 -10.23 -3.04
CA ASP A 40 -10.03 -11.37 -3.66
C ASP A 40 -8.61 -11.63 -3.12
N LEU A 41 -8.19 -10.91 -2.07
CA LEU A 41 -6.85 -11.04 -1.51
C LEU A 41 -6.73 -12.26 -0.58
N ASN A 42 -5.75 -13.11 -0.87
CA ASN A 42 -5.21 -14.09 0.05
C ASN A 42 -4.00 -13.51 0.79
N TRP A 43 -4.12 -13.38 2.11
CA TRP A 43 -3.09 -12.78 2.94
C TRP A 43 -2.07 -13.81 3.43
N HIS A 44 -0.81 -13.59 3.04
CA HIS A 44 0.34 -14.32 3.56
C HIS A 44 1.04 -13.45 4.60
N ILE A 45 1.02 -13.89 5.85
CA ILE A 45 1.51 -13.11 6.99
C ILE A 45 2.67 -13.85 7.65
N ALA A 46 3.81 -13.17 7.75
CA ALA A 46 4.96 -13.60 8.53
C ALA A 46 5.21 -12.57 9.63
N ALA A 47 5.22 -13.02 10.89
CA ALA A 47 5.55 -12.19 12.05
C ALA A 47 6.75 -12.79 12.75
N GLU A 48 7.84 -12.02 12.81
CA GLU A 48 9.14 -12.39 13.36
C GLU A 48 9.57 -11.34 14.40
N SER A 49 10.68 -11.58 15.08
CA SER A 49 11.26 -10.63 16.05
C SER A 49 11.54 -9.25 15.47
N GLU A 50 11.84 -9.19 14.18
CA GLU A 50 12.17 -7.98 13.41
C GLU A 50 10.90 -7.24 12.92
N GLY A 51 9.72 -7.81 13.14
CA GLY A 51 8.43 -7.24 12.77
C GLY A 51 7.61 -8.14 11.86
N MET A 52 6.62 -7.55 11.20
CA MET A 52 5.62 -8.25 10.39
C MET A 52 5.73 -7.89 8.91
N VAL A 53 5.46 -8.87 8.06
CA VAL A 53 5.21 -8.71 6.63
C VAL A 53 3.90 -9.41 6.28
N ALA A 54 2.91 -8.63 5.86
CA ALA A 54 1.65 -9.13 5.32
C ALA A 54 1.57 -8.80 3.82
N ARG A 55 1.39 -9.83 2.99
CA ARG A 55 1.29 -9.73 1.53
C ARG A 55 -0.10 -10.17 1.08
N GLY A 56 -0.85 -9.27 0.44
CA GLY A 56 -2.15 -9.55 -0.17
C GLY A 56 -1.97 -9.97 -1.61
N ILE A 57 -2.16 -11.26 -1.89
CA ILE A 57 -1.99 -11.87 -3.20
C ILE A 57 -3.37 -12.14 -3.81
N ASN A 58 -3.61 -11.72 -5.06
CA ASN A 58 -4.88 -12.03 -5.74
C ASN A 58 -4.93 -13.49 -6.23
N THR A 59 -6.05 -13.88 -6.82
CA THR A 59 -6.25 -15.25 -7.36
C THR A 59 -5.30 -15.60 -8.52
N GLU A 60 -4.70 -14.61 -9.17
CA GLU A 60 -3.70 -14.78 -10.23
C GLU A 60 -2.26 -14.87 -9.69
N GLY A 61 -2.07 -14.81 -8.37
CA GLY A 61 -0.75 -14.87 -7.75
C GLY A 61 0.00 -13.53 -7.72
N GLN A 62 -0.65 -12.41 -8.05
CA GLN A 62 -0.04 -11.08 -8.06
C GLN A 62 -0.15 -10.39 -6.70
N LEU A 63 0.90 -9.69 -6.30
CA LEU A 63 0.90 -8.83 -5.11
C LEU A 63 0.09 -7.56 -5.37
N CYS A 64 -1.05 -7.42 -4.71
CA CYS A 64 -1.94 -6.28 -4.87
C CYS A 64 -1.95 -5.34 -3.66
N ALA A 65 -1.47 -5.80 -2.51
CA ALA A 65 -1.36 -5.00 -1.29
C ALA A 65 -0.28 -5.53 -0.35
N PHE A 66 0.27 -4.67 0.50
CA PHE A 66 1.11 -5.11 1.61
C PHE A 66 0.95 -4.25 2.85
N VAL A 67 1.30 -4.81 4.01
CA VAL A 67 1.51 -4.11 5.28
C VAL A 67 2.81 -4.62 5.90
N VAL A 68 3.69 -3.71 6.30
CA VAL A 68 4.96 -4.05 6.98
C VAL A 68 5.15 -3.18 8.22
N SER A 69 5.80 -3.74 9.24
CA SER A 69 6.02 -3.08 10.52
C SER A 69 7.50 -3.11 10.94
N GLU A 70 7.86 -2.25 11.91
CA GLU A 70 9.21 -2.15 12.51
C GLU A 70 10.37 -2.23 11.49
N ASP A 71 11.30 -3.18 11.64
CA ASP A 71 12.48 -3.30 10.79
C ASP A 71 12.16 -3.81 9.39
N ARG A 72 11.01 -4.48 9.20
CA ARG A 72 10.51 -4.93 7.90
C ARG A 72 10.00 -3.77 7.02
N MET A 73 9.85 -2.56 7.56
CA MET A 73 9.52 -1.36 6.77
C MET A 73 10.52 -0.99 5.67
N LYS A 74 11.73 -1.57 5.70
CA LYS A 74 12.79 -1.40 4.69
C LYS A 74 12.66 -2.38 3.52
N GLU A 75 11.74 -3.34 3.58
CA GLU A 75 11.59 -4.37 2.55
C GLU A 75 11.09 -3.77 1.22
N PRO A 76 11.65 -4.17 0.05
CA PRO A 76 11.39 -3.52 -1.23
C PRO A 76 10.08 -4.01 -1.87
N LEU A 77 8.96 -3.98 -1.14
CA LEU A 77 7.65 -4.38 -1.65
C LEU A 77 7.05 -3.30 -2.56
N ARG A 78 6.57 -3.72 -3.73
CA ARG A 78 5.84 -2.89 -4.69
C ARG A 78 4.71 -3.70 -5.32
N CYS A 79 3.52 -3.11 -5.31
CA CYS A 79 2.29 -3.59 -5.95
C CYS A 79 1.98 -2.71 -7.17
#